data_AF-A0A0D2IVQ9-F1
#
_entry.id   AF-A0A0D2IVQ9-F1
#
_cell.length_a   1.000
_cell.length_b   1.000
_cell.length_c   1.000
_cell.angle_alpha   90.00
_cell.angle_beta   90.00
_cell.angle_gamma   90.00
#
_symmetry.space_group_name_H-M   'P 1'
#
loop_
_entity.id
_entity.type
_entity.pdbx_description
1 polymer ?
#
loop_
_entity_poly.entity_id
_entity_poly.type
_entity_poly.pdbx_seq_one_letter_code
_entity_poly.pdbx_strand_id
1 'polypeptide(L)'
;MPHPRGQSAPQATQLYEMVVVRHGLMLVGDAMSGKSCALQCLAGALGDLKDSGVEGPLYQRVAVRSINPKAVTMGQLYGEADKATQEWKDGVLAVTFRYCPPWLVLDGPVDALWIENMNT
;
A
#
# COMPACT_ATOMS: atom_id res chain seq x y z
N MET A 1 11.63 -8.03 -28.25
CA MET A 1 10.44 -8.70 -27.65
C MET A 1 9.47 -7.61 -27.19
N PRO A 2 8.20 -7.62 -27.63
CA PRO A 2 7.26 -6.56 -27.27
C PRO A 2 6.75 -6.77 -25.84
N HIS A 3 6.85 -5.71 -25.03
CA HIS A 3 6.33 -5.62 -23.67
C HIS A 3 4.79 -5.66 -23.69
N PRO A 4 4.10 -6.37 -22.77
CA PRO A 4 2.65 -6.47 -22.75
C PRO A 4 2.03 -5.17 -22.23
N ARG A 5 1.94 -4.15 -23.09
CA ARG A 5 1.45 -2.79 -22.75
C ARG A 5 -0.08 -2.65 -22.67
N GLY A 6 -0.85 -3.75 -22.77
CA GLY A 6 -2.30 -3.67 -23.01
C GLY A 6 -3.24 -3.88 -21.82
N GLN A 7 -2.82 -4.57 -20.75
CA GLN A 7 -3.76 -5.01 -19.70
C GLN A 7 -3.69 -4.21 -18.40
N SER A 8 -2.55 -3.55 -18.09
CA SER A 8 -2.36 -2.83 -16.82
C SER A 8 -2.86 -1.39 -16.84
N ALA A 9 -2.97 -0.76 -18.02
CA ALA A 9 -3.39 0.64 -18.13
C ALA A 9 -4.83 0.89 -17.63
N PRO A 10 -5.84 0.06 -17.98
CA PRO A 10 -7.20 0.25 -17.47
C PRO A 10 -7.29 0.05 -15.94
N GLN A 11 -6.58 -0.94 -15.40
CA GLN A 11 -6.53 -1.20 -13.96
C GLN A 11 -5.84 -0.07 -13.18
N ALA A 12 -4.77 0.52 -13.72
CA ALA A 12 -4.10 1.65 -13.09
C ALA A 12 -5.00 2.90 -13.06
N THR A 13 -5.78 3.16 -14.11
CA THR A 13 -6.77 4.25 -14.13
C THR A 13 -7.87 4.03 -13.10
N GLN A 14 -8.47 2.83 -13.06
CA GLN A 14 -9.48 2.50 -12.04
C GLN A 14 -8.93 2.60 -10.62
N LEU A 15 -7.70 2.14 -10.40
CA LEU A 15 -7.02 2.29 -9.12
C LEU A 15 -6.83 3.77 -8.76
N TYR A 16 -6.45 4.63 -9.71
CA TYR A 16 -6.32 6.07 -9.48
C TYR A 16 -7.65 6.70 -9.06
N GLU A 17 -8.73 6.41 -9.78
CA GLU A 17 -10.07 6.88 -9.45
C GLU A 17 -10.45 6.51 -8.01
N MET A 18 -10.09 5.31 -7.57
CA MET A 18 -10.34 4.85 -6.20
C MET A 18 -9.44 5.53 -5.16
N VAL A 19 -8.14 5.70 -5.43
CA VAL A 19 -7.19 6.36 -4.50
C VAL A 19 -7.56 7.83 -4.29
N VAL A 20 -8.14 8.50 -5.29
CA VAL A 20 -8.65 9.87 -5.16
C VAL A 20 -9.75 9.98 -4.12
N VAL A 21 -10.61 8.96 -3.99
CA VAL A 21 -11.80 9.01 -3.11
C VAL A 21 -11.69 8.17 -1.84
N ARG A 22 -10.68 7.30 -1.73
CA ARG A 22 -10.50 6.39 -0.59
C ARG A 22 -9.03 6.34 -0.15
N HIS A 23 -8.81 6.48 1.15
CA HIS A 23 -7.51 6.24 1.78
C HIS A 23 -7.18 4.74 1.95
N GLY A 24 -8.20 3.88 1.95
CA GLY A 24 -8.06 2.42 2.03
C GLY A 24 -8.92 1.72 0.98
N LEU A 25 -8.34 0.76 0.28
CA LEU A 25 -9.00 -0.03 -0.76
C LEU A 25 -8.41 -1.45 -0.81
N MET A 26 -9.13 -2.38 -1.43
CA MET A 26 -8.66 -3.75 -1.64
C MET A 26 -8.53 -4.03 -3.13
N LEU A 27 -7.33 -4.43 -3.56
CA LEU A 27 -7.08 -4.92 -4.92
C LEU A 27 -7.29 -6.44 -4.95
N VAL A 28 -8.37 -6.88 -5.58
CA VAL A 28 -8.77 -8.30 -5.64
C VAL A 28 -8.56 -8.84 -7.05
N GLY A 29 -8.07 -10.07 -7.15
CA GLY A 29 -7.91 -10.81 -8.40
C GLY A 29 -6.96 -11.99 -8.24
N ASP A 30 -6.86 -12.82 -9.26
CA ASP A 30 -5.99 -14.01 -9.23
C ASP A 30 -4.49 -13.69 -9.14
N ALA A 31 -3.68 -14.67 -8.76
CA ALA A 31 -2.24 -14.54 -8.87
C ALA A 31 -1.84 -14.19 -10.31
N MET A 32 -0.86 -13.30 -10.47
CA MET A 32 -0.41 -12.78 -11.78
C MET A 32 -1.46 -11.95 -12.57
N SER A 33 -2.59 -11.55 -11.97
CA SER A 33 -3.62 -10.72 -12.63
C SER A 33 -3.24 -9.25 -12.87
N GLY A 34 -1.98 -8.87 -12.64
CA GLY A 34 -1.48 -7.52 -12.86
C GLY A 34 -1.60 -6.53 -11.70
N LYS A 35 -2.14 -6.91 -10.54
CA LYS A 35 -2.34 -6.01 -9.36
C LYS A 35 -1.08 -5.24 -8.95
N SER A 36 0.02 -5.97 -8.73
CA SER A 36 1.30 -5.36 -8.33
C SER A 36 1.85 -4.45 -9.43
N CYS A 37 1.64 -4.81 -10.70
CA CYS A 37 2.01 -3.98 -11.84
C CYS A 37 1.18 -2.69 -11.89
N ALA A 38 -0.14 -2.76 -11.69
CA ALA A 38 -1.02 -1.58 -11.67
C ALA A 38 -0.63 -0.60 -10.55
N LEU A 39 -0.32 -1.09 -9.34
CA LEU A 39 0.19 -0.27 -8.23
C LEU A 39 1.49 0.45 -8.60
N GLN A 40 2.47 -0.28 -9.14
CA GLN A 40 3.77 0.27 -9.51
C GLN A 40 3.68 1.26 -10.68
N CYS A 41 2.89 0.93 -11.70
CA CYS A 41 2.63 1.82 -12.84
C CYS A 41 1.99 3.12 -12.38
N LEU A 42 0.99 3.06 -11.49
CA LEU A 42 0.34 4.27 -11.00
C LEU A 42 1.29 5.09 -10.12
N ALA A 43 2.03 4.47 -9.21
CA ALA A 43 3.03 5.17 -8.38
C ALA A 43 4.10 5.87 -9.23
N GLY A 44 4.57 5.19 -10.30
CA GLY A 44 5.49 5.77 -11.28
C GLY A 44 4.87 6.96 -12.00
N ALA A 45 3.66 6.82 -12.54
CA ALA A 45 2.96 7.89 -13.24
C ALA A 45 2.71 9.14 -12.37
N LEU A 46 2.36 8.97 -11.08
CA LEU A 46 2.22 10.08 -10.14
C LEU A 46 3.56 10.79 -9.87
N GLY A 47 4.67 10.02 -9.82
CA GLY A 47 6.02 10.56 -9.73
C GLY A 47 6.41 11.35 -10.98
N ASP A 48 6.16 10.81 -12.17
CA ASP A 48 6.44 11.46 -13.45
C ASP A 48 5.67 12.78 -13.60
N LEU A 49 4.40 12.81 -13.19
CA LEU A 49 3.56 14.02 -13.18
C LEU A 49 4.11 15.07 -12.21
N LYS A 50 4.56 14.65 -11.02
CA LYS A 50 5.19 15.54 -10.05
C LYS A 50 6.48 16.14 -10.60
N ASP A 51 7.34 15.33 -11.20
CA ASP A 51 8.62 15.76 -11.75
C ASP A 51 8.43 16.68 -12.98
N SER A 52 7.35 16.47 -13.74
CA SER A 52 6.97 17.32 -14.87
C SER A 52 6.32 18.66 -14.47
N GLY A 53 6.14 18.91 -13.17
CA GLY A 53 5.54 20.14 -12.65
C GLY A 53 4.04 20.27 -12.91
N VAL A 54 3.35 19.17 -13.23
CA VAL A 54 1.90 19.17 -13.40
C VAL A 54 1.25 19.30 -12.02
N GLU A 55 0.32 20.24 -11.88
CA GLU A 55 -0.43 20.41 -10.64
C GLU A 55 -1.59 19.43 -10.56
N GLY A 56 -1.75 18.80 -9.40
CA GLY A 56 -2.87 17.90 -9.11
C GLY A 56 -2.83 17.45 -7.65
N PRO A 57 -3.97 17.06 -7.08
CA PRO A 57 -4.11 16.81 -5.64
C PRO A 57 -3.26 15.63 -5.15
N LEU A 58 -2.93 14.67 -6.02
CA LEU A 58 -2.18 13.46 -5.68
C LEU A 58 -0.87 13.31 -6.46
N TYR A 59 -0.48 14.30 -7.25
CA TYR A 59 0.74 14.23 -8.06
C TYR A 59 1.94 14.46 -7.15
N GLN A 60 2.43 13.37 -6.57
CA GLN A 60 3.58 13.34 -5.68
C GLN A 60 4.31 12.00 -5.87
N ARG A 61 5.58 11.96 -5.46
CA ARG A 61 6.33 10.71 -5.42
C ARG A 61 5.75 9.81 -4.33
N VAL A 62 5.30 8.64 -4.74
CA VAL A 62 4.71 7.63 -3.86
C VAL A 62 5.72 6.51 -3.62
N ALA A 63 5.91 6.13 -2.36
CA ALA A 63 6.67 4.95 -2.00
C ALA A 63 5.72 3.77 -1.76
N VAL A 64 5.81 2.71 -2.56
CA VAL A 64 5.04 1.48 -2.32
C VAL A 64 5.80 0.61 -1.33
N ARG A 65 5.18 0.27 -0.21
CA ARG A 65 5.76 -0.59 0.84
C ARG A 65 4.84 -1.77 1.08
N SER A 66 5.33 -2.98 0.83
CA SER A 66 4.55 -4.21 1.02
C SER A 66 4.94 -4.90 2.32
N ILE A 67 3.94 -5.37 3.06
CA ILE A 67 4.09 -6.16 4.29
C ILE A 67 3.14 -7.35 4.19
N ASN A 68 3.62 -8.55 4.48
CA ASN A 68 2.74 -9.70 4.68
C ASN A 68 2.28 -9.72 6.16
N PRO A 69 1.02 -9.41 6.47
CA PRO A 69 0.55 -9.33 7.86
C PRO A 69 0.63 -10.68 8.59
N LYS A 70 0.66 -11.81 7.87
CA LYS A 70 0.82 -13.15 8.47
C LYS A 70 2.28 -13.54 8.74
N ALA A 71 3.24 -12.74 8.27
CA ALA A 71 4.66 -12.99 8.51
C ALA A 71 5.16 -12.41 9.84
N VAL A 72 4.33 -11.65 10.55
CA VAL A 72 4.64 -10.99 11.82
C VAL A 72 3.53 -11.26 12.84
N THR A 73 3.84 -11.08 14.13
CA THR A 73 2.81 -11.18 15.18
C THR A 73 1.92 -9.92 15.20
N MET A 74 0.73 -9.99 15.81
CA MET A 74 -0.15 -8.82 15.96
C MET A 74 0.53 -7.67 16.71
N GLY A 75 1.31 -7.97 17.75
CA GLY A 75 2.09 -6.98 18.49
C GLY A 75 3.19 -6.35 17.65
N GLN A 76 3.85 -7.12 16.76
CA GLN A 76 4.81 -6.56 15.81
C GLN A 76 4.13 -5.75 14.69
N LEU A 77 2.90 -6.10 14.32
CA LEU A 77 2.14 -5.43 13.27
C LEU A 77 1.63 -4.05 13.73
N TYR A 78 0.92 -4.01 14.86
CA TYR A 78 0.26 -2.81 15.39
C TYR A 78 1.04 -2.09 16.50
N GLY A 79 1.90 -2.82 17.21
CA GLY A 79 2.60 -2.35 18.40
C GLY A 79 2.21 -3.16 19.62
N GLU A 80 3.14 -3.29 20.56
CA GLU A 80 2.91 -3.96 21.84
C GLU A 80 3.77 -3.32 22.93
N ALA A 81 3.32 -3.44 24.19
CA ALA A 81 4.15 -3.09 25.33
C ALA A 81 5.23 -4.18 25.53
N ASP A 82 6.49 -3.75 25.66
CA ASP A 82 7.58 -4.65 26.00
C ASP A 82 7.33 -5.26 27.38
N LYS A 83 7.37 -6.59 27.47
CA LYS A 83 7.04 -7.30 28.71
C LYS A 83 8.01 -6.99 29.86
N ALA A 84 9.27 -6.69 29.54
CA ALA A 84 10.31 -6.42 30.52
C ALA A 84 10.32 -4.94 30.95
N THR A 85 10.19 -4.00 30.02
CA THR A 85 10.29 -2.56 30.33
C THR A 85 8.94 -1.89 30.53
N GLN A 86 7.83 -2.53 30.14
CA GLN A 86 6.49 -1.94 30.06
C GLN A 86 6.40 -0.72 29.13
N GLU A 87 7.41 -0.49 28.29
CA GLU A 87 7.41 0.60 27.32
C GLU A 87 6.68 0.18 26.04
N TRP A 88 5.95 1.13 25.46
CA TRP A 88 5.29 0.92 24.18
C TRP A 88 6.31 0.84 23.05
N LYS A 89 6.21 -0.20 22.22
CA LYS A 89 6.96 -0.33 20.97
C LYS A 89 6.00 -0.22 19.80
N ASP A 90 6.29 0.70 18.90
CA ASP A 90 5.51 0.90 17.68
C ASP A 90 5.60 -0.32 16.75
N GLY A 91 4.45 -0.73 16.20
CA GLY A 91 4.40 -1.78 15.19
C GLY A 91 4.92 -1.32 13.83
N VAL A 92 5.17 -2.29 12.95
CA VAL A 92 5.70 -2.04 11.61
C VAL A 92 4.76 -1.17 10.77
N LEU A 93 3.43 -1.22 10.97
CA LEU A 93 2.49 -0.34 10.27
C LEU A 93 2.76 1.13 10.66
N ALA A 94 2.78 1.42 11.96
CA ALA A 94 2.99 2.78 12.47
C ALA A 94 4.38 3.32 12.08
N VAL A 95 5.42 2.50 12.16
CA VAL A 95 6.77 2.87 11.73
C VAL A 95 6.81 3.15 10.23
N THR A 96 6.15 2.32 9.40
CA THR A 96 6.16 2.49 7.94
C THR A 96 5.45 3.76 7.51
N PHE A 97 4.32 4.12 8.14
CA PHE A 97 3.58 5.34 7.84
C PHE A 97 4.35 6.64 8.11
N ARG A 98 5.39 6.61 8.97
CA ARG A 98 6.22 7.80 9.28
C ARG A 98 7.17 8.18 8.15
N TYR A 99 7.48 7.25 7.25
CA TYR A 99 8.27 7.55 6.05
C TYR A 99 7.32 8.04 4.95
N CYS A 100 7.68 9.12 4.24
CA CYS A 100 7.05 9.71 3.03
C CYS A 100 5.76 9.03 2.51
N PRO A 101 4.63 9.74 2.26
CA PRO A 101 3.28 9.20 2.05
C PRO A 101 3.27 7.83 1.35
N PRO A 102 3.35 6.73 2.14
CA PRO A 102 3.63 5.44 1.57
C PRO A 102 2.32 4.78 1.25
N TRP A 103 2.24 4.16 0.09
CA TRP A 103 1.19 3.18 -0.16
C TRP A 103 1.58 1.90 0.54
N LEU A 104 0.94 1.66 1.68
CA LEU A 104 1.13 0.47 2.47
C LEU A 104 0.26 -0.65 1.89
N VAL A 105 0.91 -1.70 1.40
CA VAL A 105 0.27 -2.86 0.78
C VAL A 105 0.36 -4.02 1.74
N LEU A 106 -0.80 -4.51 2.21
CA LEU A 106 -0.88 -5.73 2.99
C LEU A 106 -0.97 -6.93 2.03
N ASP A 107 0.19 -7.49 1.69
CA ASP A 107 0.35 -8.55 0.69
C ASP A 107 0.26 -9.93 1.33
N GLY A 108 -0.96 -10.48 1.34
CA GLY A 108 -1.23 -11.79 1.91
C GLY A 108 -2.73 -12.08 1.95
N PRO A 109 -3.11 -13.31 2.34
CA PRO A 109 -4.51 -13.65 2.52
C PRO A 109 -5.12 -12.80 3.64
N VAL A 110 -6.30 -12.27 3.35
CA VAL A 110 -7.11 -11.52 4.31
C VAL A 110 -7.53 -12.43 5.45
N ASP A 111 -7.39 -11.93 6.68
CA ASP A 111 -7.74 -12.64 7.91
C ASP A 111 -8.53 -11.70 8.82
N ALA A 112 -9.55 -12.24 9.50
CA ALA A 112 -10.43 -11.46 10.38
C ALA A 112 -9.64 -10.78 11.51
N LEU A 113 -8.62 -11.46 12.05
CA LEU A 113 -7.86 -10.98 13.21
C LEU A 113 -7.17 -9.64 12.98
N TRP A 114 -6.55 -9.41 11.81
CA TRP A 114 -5.90 -8.13 11.55
C TRP A 114 -6.87 -7.10 10.96
N ILE A 115 -7.86 -7.51 10.17
CA ILE A 115 -8.84 -6.56 9.63
C ILE A 115 -9.62 -5.86 10.75
N GLU A 116 -10.03 -6.58 11.78
CA GLU A 116 -10.79 -6.00 12.90
C GLU A 116 -9.97 -4.94 13.65
N ASN A 117 -8.69 -5.22 13.90
CA ASN A 117 -7.77 -4.28 14.56
C ASN A 117 -7.40 -3.06 13.70
N MET A 118 -7.61 -3.12 12.37
CA MET A 118 -7.37 -1.98 11.47
C MET A 118 -8.53 -0.97 11.46
N ASN A 119 -9.74 -1.40 11.80
CA ASN A 119 -10.94 -0.55 11.80
C ASN A 119 -11.18 0.18 13.13
N THR A 120 -10.31 -0.04 14.12
CA THR A 120 -10.32 0.66 15.42
C THR A 120 -9.36 1.83 15.36
#